data_AF-A0A7S3V9R8-F1
#
_entry.id   AF-A0A7S3V9R8-F1
#
_cell.length_a   1.000
_cell.length_b   1.000
_cell.length_c   1.000
_cell.angle_alpha   90.00
_cell.angle_beta   90.00
_cell.angle_gamma   90.00
#
_symmetry.space_group_name_H-M   'P 1'
#
loop_
_entity.id
_entity.type
_entity.pdbx_description
1 polymer ?
#
loop_
_entity_poly.entity_id
_entity_poly.type
_entity_poly.pdbx_seq_one_letter_code
_entity_poly.pdbx_strand_id
1 'polypeptide(L)'
;SQSQSQSQSQSQSKNQQYFDYVVDKGLMDALMCDEGCNLEKYLGEVRRILKPNGGKMILISYKLTSSMKKFLSAGNEDENENEKNKGSNNETDVSFHNGLQWNLDIETKSNARVSFSVGESI
;
A
#
# COMPACT_ATOMS: atom_id res chain seq x y z
N SER A 1 4.81 -47.83 -33.24
CA SER A 1 5.76 -46.90 -32.61
C SER A 1 5.04 -45.69 -32.06
N GLN A 2 5.24 -45.46 -30.77
CA GLN A 2 5.28 -44.18 -30.05
C GLN A 2 4.01 -43.33 -29.95
N SER A 3 3.26 -43.60 -28.89
CA SER A 3 2.38 -42.66 -28.21
C SER A 3 3.23 -41.61 -27.48
N GLN A 4 3.17 -40.35 -27.90
CA GLN A 4 3.82 -39.24 -27.19
C GLN A 4 2.82 -38.62 -26.20
N SER A 5 2.96 -38.95 -24.93
CA SER A 5 2.32 -38.23 -23.82
C SER A 5 3.13 -36.97 -23.53
N GLN A 6 2.68 -35.83 -24.03
CA GLN A 6 3.19 -34.51 -23.67
C GLN A 6 2.68 -34.14 -22.26
N SER A 7 3.56 -34.27 -21.27
CA SER A 7 3.36 -33.70 -19.93
C SER A 7 3.51 -32.19 -19.99
N GLN A 8 2.40 -31.46 -20.03
CA GLN A 8 2.37 -30.02 -19.83
C GLN A 8 2.69 -29.70 -18.37
N SER A 9 3.89 -29.24 -18.09
CA SER A 9 4.25 -28.64 -16.81
C SER A 9 3.57 -27.27 -16.70
N GLN A 10 2.36 -27.23 -16.17
CA GLN A 10 1.74 -25.97 -15.74
C GLN A 10 2.54 -25.45 -14.54
N SER A 11 3.43 -24.49 -14.77
CA SER A 11 3.97 -23.67 -13.68
C SER A 11 2.84 -22.78 -13.16
N GLN A 12 2.01 -23.32 -12.27
CA GLN A 12 1.17 -22.48 -11.43
C GLN A 12 2.12 -21.60 -10.61
N SER A 13 2.29 -20.34 -11.00
CA SER A 13 2.87 -19.33 -10.12
C SER A 13 1.94 -19.26 -8.91
N LYS A 14 2.33 -19.92 -7.83
CA LYS A 14 1.59 -19.87 -6.57
C LYS A 14 1.55 -18.39 -6.19
N ASN A 15 0.37 -17.77 -6.28
CA ASN A 15 0.15 -16.46 -5.67
C ASN A 15 0.39 -16.65 -4.17
N GLN A 16 1.53 -16.17 -3.74
CA GLN A 16 2.12 -16.39 -2.42
C GLN A 16 1.51 -15.43 -1.40
N GLN A 17 0.20 -15.51 -1.21
CA GLN A 17 -0.56 -14.68 -0.29
C GLN A 17 -0.66 -15.41 1.05
N TYR A 18 0.23 -15.07 1.98
CA TYR A 18 0.44 -15.83 3.21
C TYR A 18 0.12 -15.03 4.47
N PHE A 19 0.29 -13.71 4.43
CA PHE A 19 0.31 -12.91 5.64
C PHE A 19 -0.99 -12.14 5.86
N ASP A 20 -1.50 -12.22 7.08
CA ASP A 20 -2.59 -11.36 7.54
C ASP A 20 -2.10 -9.93 7.81
N TYR A 21 -0.85 -9.79 8.25
CA TYR A 21 -0.26 -8.50 8.60
C TYR A 21 1.17 -8.37 8.08
N VAL A 22 1.49 -7.20 7.54
CA VAL A 22 2.86 -6.71 7.30
C VAL A 22 3.01 -5.43 8.13
N VAL A 23 4.13 -5.29 8.84
CA VAL A 23 4.41 -4.09 9.63
C VAL A 23 5.68 -3.43 9.11
N ASP A 24 5.55 -2.20 8.61
CA ASP A 24 6.66 -1.32 8.29
C ASP A 24 6.84 -0.32 9.42
N LYS A 25 8.06 -0.25 9.95
CA LYS A 25 8.48 0.78 10.90
C LYS A 25 9.72 1.51 10.38
N GLY A 26 9.50 2.61 9.67
CA GLY A 26 10.56 3.50 9.18
C GLY A 26 11.34 3.00 7.96
N LEU A 27 10.97 1.86 7.36
CA LEU A 27 11.57 1.43 6.10
C LEU A 27 11.10 2.36 4.98
N MET A 28 9.80 2.63 4.86
CA MET A 28 9.30 3.58 3.87
C MET A 28 9.91 4.98 4.01
N ASP A 29 10.17 5.44 5.24
CA ASP A 29 10.90 6.69 5.48
C ASP A 29 12.31 6.64 4.88
N ALA A 30 13.04 5.54 5.12
CA ALA A 30 14.37 5.33 4.58
C ALA A 30 14.38 5.25 3.05
N LEU A 31 13.38 4.59 2.45
CA LEU A 31 13.23 4.49 1.01
C LEU A 31 12.96 5.85 0.35
N MET A 32 12.36 6.78 1.08
CA MET A 32 12.05 8.14 0.59
C MET A 32 13.15 9.15 0.81
N CYS A 33 14.07 8.90 1.74
CA CYS A 33 15.25 9.73 1.91
C CYS A 33 16.23 9.62 0.74
N ASP A 34 16.12 8.57 -0.07
CA ASP A 34 16.99 8.31 -1.22
C ASP A 34 16.16 8.40 -2.51
N GLU A 35 16.51 9.29 -3.44
CA GLU A 35 15.69 9.65 -4.63
C GLU A 35 15.52 8.52 -5.67
N GLY A 36 15.90 7.28 -5.35
CA GLY A 36 15.98 6.16 -6.29
C GLY A 36 15.17 4.92 -5.93
N CYS A 37 14.45 4.87 -4.80
CA CYS A 37 13.67 3.68 -4.47
C CYS A 37 12.31 3.65 -5.17
N ASN A 38 12.00 2.52 -5.80
CA ASN A 38 10.70 2.31 -6.44
C ASN A 38 9.66 1.87 -5.39
N LEU A 39 8.98 2.85 -4.79
CA LEU A 39 7.91 2.61 -3.81
C LEU A 39 6.74 1.80 -4.38
N GLU A 40 6.41 2.00 -5.65
CA GLU A 40 5.36 1.23 -6.34
C GLU A 40 5.68 -0.27 -6.30
N LYS A 41 6.93 -0.63 -6.59
CA LYS A 41 7.39 -2.02 -6.52
C LYS A 41 7.35 -2.53 -5.08
N TYR A 42 7.75 -1.73 -4.10
CA TYR A 42 7.69 -2.12 -2.68
C TYR A 42 6.25 -2.42 -2.25
N LEU A 43 5.32 -1.50 -2.51
CA LEU A 43 3.90 -1.68 -2.17
C LEU A 43 3.26 -2.84 -2.95
N GLY A 44 3.64 -3.02 -4.22
CA GLY A 44 3.21 -4.18 -5.01
C GLY A 44 3.66 -5.52 -4.41
N GLU A 45 4.90 -5.60 -3.92
CA GLU A 45 5.39 -6.81 -3.24
C GLU A 45 4.70 -7.04 -1.89
N VAL A 46 4.43 -5.98 -1.13
CA VAL A 46 3.63 -6.09 0.10
C VAL A 46 2.22 -6.60 -0.23
N ARG A 47 1.55 -6.03 -1.24
CA ARG A 47 0.23 -6.47 -1.69
C ARG A 47 0.22 -7.92 -2.16
N ARG A 48 1.30 -8.36 -2.83
CA ARG A 48 1.45 -9.73 -3.33
C ARG A 48 1.51 -10.76 -2.20
N ILE A 49 2.12 -10.41 -1.07
CA ILE A 49 2.30 -11.33 0.06
C ILE A 49 1.15 -11.29 1.08
N LEU A 50 0.38 -10.20 1.10
CA LEU A 50 -0.81 -10.07 1.92
C LEU A 50 -1.96 -10.95 1.40
N LYS A 51 -2.70 -11.55 2.33
CA LYS A 51 -3.95 -12.24 2.01
C LYS A 51 -4.95 -11.26 1.37
N PRO A 52 -5.70 -11.70 0.35
CA PRO A 52 -6.75 -10.88 -0.25
C PRO A 52 -7.91 -10.72 0.74
N ASN A 53 -8.72 -9.67 0.58
CA ASN A 53 -9.92 -9.41 1.39
C ASN A 53 -9.64 -9.34 2.91
N GLY A 54 -8.73 -8.46 3.32
CA GLY A 54 -8.53 -8.11 4.72
C GLY A 54 -7.12 -8.27 5.27
N GLY A 55 -6.14 -8.68 4.46
CA GLY A 55 -4.72 -8.58 4.84
C GLY A 55 -4.31 -7.12 5.01
N LYS A 56 -3.49 -6.79 6.02
CA LYS A 56 -3.19 -5.39 6.41
C LYS A 56 -1.70 -5.08 6.39
N MET A 57 -1.34 -3.96 5.78
CA MET A 57 -0.08 -3.29 6.02
C MET A 57 -0.29 -2.26 7.14
N ILE A 58 0.50 -2.35 8.21
CA ILE A 58 0.59 -1.34 9.25
C ILE A 58 1.86 -0.53 8.97
N LEU A 59 1.69 0.77 8.79
CA LEU A 59 2.77 1.69 8.50
C LEU A 59 2.98 2.63 9.69
N ILE A 60 4.17 2.56 10.28
CA ILE A 60 4.62 3.43 11.36
C ILE A 60 5.79 4.25 10.81
N SER A 61 5.54 5.53 10.54
CA SER A 61 6.50 6.42 9.90
C SER A 61 6.75 7.66 10.74
N TYR A 62 7.89 8.31 10.51
CA TYR A 62 8.07 9.69 10.93
C TYR A 62 7.15 10.58 10.11
N LYS A 63 6.22 11.25 10.79
CA LYS A 63 5.15 12.12 10.26
C LYS A 63 5.04 12.13 8.72
N LEU A 64 4.01 11.48 8.19
CA LEU A 64 3.78 11.44 6.74
C LEU A 64 3.74 12.85 6.14
N THR A 65 4.61 13.07 5.16
CA THR A 65 4.65 14.33 4.39
C THR A 65 3.40 14.44 3.51
N SER A 66 3.02 15.65 3.11
CA SER A 66 1.87 15.86 2.21
C SER A 66 2.03 15.10 0.90
N SER A 67 3.25 15.02 0.35
CA SER A 67 3.55 14.25 -0.85
C SER A 67 3.31 12.75 -0.66
N MET A 68 3.68 12.21 0.52
CA MET A 68 3.44 10.81 0.84
C MET A 68 1.95 10.50 0.98
N LYS A 69 1.21 11.38 1.66
CA LYS A 69 -0.24 11.24 1.76
C LYS A 69 -0.87 11.28 0.38
N LYS A 70 -0.43 12.21 -0.49
CA LYS A 70 -0.90 12.27 -1.88
C LYS A 70 -0.54 10.98 -2.64
N PHE A 71 0.67 10.44 -2.48
CA PHE A 71 1.08 9.19 -3.11
C PHE A 71 0.22 8.00 -2.67
N LEU A 72 0.07 7.79 -1.35
CA LEU A 72 -0.74 6.71 -0.80
C LEU A 72 -2.23 6.89 -1.06
N SER A 73 -2.67 8.14 -1.27
CA SER A 73 -4.06 8.46 -1.58
C SER A 73 -4.40 8.58 -3.05
N ALA A 74 -3.39 8.64 -3.92
CA ALA A 74 -3.58 8.63 -5.35
C ALA A 74 -3.98 7.21 -5.75
N GLY A 75 -5.29 6.97 -5.73
CA GLY A 75 -5.89 6.01 -6.64
C GLY A 75 -5.52 6.37 -8.06
N ASN A 76 -5.73 5.45 -9.00
CA ASN A 76 -5.57 5.68 -10.43
C ASN A 76 -6.58 6.75 -10.92
N GLU A 77 -6.46 7.97 -10.44
CA GLU A 77 -7.22 9.14 -10.83
C GLU A 77 -6.29 9.98 -11.70
N ASP A 78 -6.60 9.95 -13.00
CA ASP A 78 -6.05 10.85 -13.99
C ASP A 78 -6.13 12.29 -13.48
N GLU A 79 -5.00 12.98 -13.60
CA GLU A 79 -4.80 14.36 -13.14
C GLU A 79 -5.90 15.29 -13.65
N ASN A 80 -6.75 15.79 -12.75
CA ASN A 80 -7.47 17.04 -12.95
C ASN A 80 -7.32 17.91 -11.71
N GLU A 81 -6.34 18.81 -11.76
CA GLU A 81 -6.15 19.87 -10.78
C GLU A 81 -7.26 20.91 -10.93
N ASN A 82 -8.26 20.84 -10.07
CA ASN A 82 -8.98 22.02 -9.57
C ASN A 82 -9.82 21.61 -8.36
N GLU A 83 -9.41 22.02 -7.15
CA GLU A 83 -10.26 22.89 -6.32
C GLU A 83 -9.54 23.33 -5.03
N LYS A 84 -9.65 24.63 -4.77
CA LYS A 84 -9.32 25.30 -3.51
C LYS A 84 -10.53 25.21 -2.56
N ASN A 85 -10.23 25.04 -1.27
CA ASN A 85 -11.12 25.16 -0.10
C ASN A 85 -12.18 24.05 0.00
N LYS A 86 -12.43 23.38 1.13
CA LYS A 86 -12.81 23.96 2.43
C LYS A 86 -13.12 22.78 3.38
N GLY A 87 -12.84 22.94 4.67
CA GLY A 87 -13.65 22.28 5.72
C GLY A 87 -13.04 21.06 6.41
N SER A 88 -12.59 21.28 7.64
CA SER A 88 -12.52 20.27 8.69
C SER A 88 -13.87 19.54 8.81
N ASN A 89 -13.87 18.21 8.63
CA ASN A 89 -14.84 17.27 9.19
C ASN A 89 -14.18 15.89 9.26
N ASN A 90 -14.43 15.17 10.36
CA ASN A 90 -13.91 13.84 10.68
C ASN A 90 -14.48 12.76 9.74
N GLU A 91 -14.15 12.83 8.46
CA GLU A 91 -14.35 11.76 7.51
C GLU A 91 -12.99 11.12 7.32
N THR A 92 -12.84 9.86 7.73
CA THR A 92 -11.61 9.11 7.46
C THR A 92 -11.50 9.02 5.95
N ASP A 93 -10.63 9.85 5.35
CA ASP A 93 -10.31 9.79 3.93
C ASP A 93 -9.73 8.42 3.62
N VAL A 94 -10.63 7.53 3.21
CA VAL A 94 -10.31 6.20 2.73
C VAL A 94 -9.82 6.39 1.30
N SER A 95 -8.55 6.09 1.07
CA SER A 95 -7.96 6.21 -0.25
C SER A 95 -7.47 4.86 -0.76
N PHE A 96 -7.31 4.70 -2.07
CA PHE A 96 -6.94 3.40 -2.66
C PHE A 96 -5.64 3.56 -3.43
N HIS A 97 -4.63 2.73 -3.16
CA HIS A 97 -3.39 2.75 -3.94
C HIS A 97 -2.75 1.35 -3.91
N ASN A 98 -2.32 0.86 -5.08
CA ASN A 98 -1.76 -0.50 -5.23
C ASN A 98 -2.62 -1.64 -4.66
N GLY A 99 -3.94 -1.53 -4.80
CA GLY A 99 -4.89 -2.53 -4.28
C GLY A 99 -4.94 -2.59 -2.75
N LEU A 100 -4.44 -1.54 -2.07
CA LEU A 100 -4.58 -1.32 -0.64
C LEU A 100 -5.50 -0.11 -0.42
N GLN A 101 -6.46 -0.28 0.48
CA GLN A 101 -7.33 0.75 1.00
C GLN A 101 -6.68 1.37 2.24
N TRP A 102 -6.23 2.62 2.14
CA TRP A 102 -5.51 3.32 3.17
C TRP A 102 -6.42 4.11 4.11
N ASN A 103 -6.13 3.99 5.40
CA ASN A 103 -6.55 4.88 6.46
C ASN A 103 -5.29 5.53 7.04
N LEU A 104 -5.08 6.81 6.69
CA LEU A 104 -3.86 7.54 6.98
C LEU A 104 -3.95 8.30 8.30
N ASP A 105 -2.84 8.42 9.01
CA ASP A 105 -2.70 9.26 10.21
C ASP A 105 -3.81 9.03 11.25
N ILE A 106 -4.06 7.76 11.60
CA ILE A 106 -5.08 7.39 12.57
C ILE A 106 -4.85 8.17 13.87
N GLU A 107 -5.72 9.14 14.14
CA GLU A 107 -5.48 10.21 15.13
C GLU A 107 -5.24 9.64 16.54
N THR A 108 -5.99 8.61 16.91
CA THR A 108 -5.88 7.96 18.23
C THR A 108 -4.56 7.21 18.44
N LYS A 109 -3.77 7.02 17.37
CA LYS A 109 -2.49 6.28 17.37
C LYS A 109 -1.30 7.14 16.93
N SER A 110 -1.56 8.25 16.25
CA SER A 110 -0.56 9.17 15.74
C SER A 110 -0.27 10.29 16.74
N ASN A 111 0.87 10.98 16.57
CA ASN A 111 1.22 12.16 17.34
C ASN A 111 2.03 13.15 16.49
N ALA A 112 2.55 14.22 17.10
CA ALA A 112 3.28 15.27 16.41
C ALA A 112 4.52 14.79 15.61
N ARG A 113 5.06 13.61 15.92
CA ARG A 113 6.29 13.05 15.32
C ARG A 113 6.06 11.75 14.56
N VAL A 114 5.07 10.96 14.96
CA VAL A 114 4.86 9.62 14.42
C VAL A 114 3.46 9.55 13.81
N SER A 115 3.41 9.05 12.59
CA SER A 115 2.19 8.72 11.87
C SER A 115 1.95 7.21 11.93
N PHE A 116 0.72 6.83 12.24
CA PHE A 116 0.25 5.46 12.21
C PHE A 116 -0.85 5.32 11.15
N SER A 117 -0.58 4.54 10.11
CA SER A 117 -1.49 4.33 8.99
C SER A 117 -1.71 2.85 8.72
N VAL A 118 -2.84 2.49 8.14
CA VAL A 118 -3.18 1.10 7.79
C VAL A 118 -3.63 1.02 6.35
N GLY A 119 -3.02 0.14 5.56
CA GLY A 119 -3.46 -0.22 4.21
C GLY A 119 -4.09 -1.62 4.22
N GLU A 120 -5.38 -1.72 3.91
CA GLU A 120 -6.11 -2.99 3.87
C GLU A 120 -6.23 -3.52 2.44
N SER A 121 -5.79 -4.75 2.22
CA SER A 121 -5.93 -5.44 0.94
C SER A 121 -7.41 -5.70 0.66
N ILE A 122 -7.92 -5.07 -0.39
CA ILE A 122 -9.21 -5.40 -1.02
C ILE A 122 -9.06 -6.47 -2.09
#